data_AF-A0A3M7RDV3-F1
#
_entry.id   AF-A0A3M7RDV3-F1
#
_cell.length_a   1.000
_cell.length_b   1.000
_cell.length_c   1.000
_cell.angle_alpha   90.00
_cell.angle_beta   90.00
_cell.angle_gamma   90.00
#
_symmetry.space_group_name_H-M   'P 1'
#
loop_
_entity.id
_entity.type
_entity.pdbx_description
1 polymer ?
#
loop_
_entity_poly.entity_id
_entity_poly.type
_entity_poly.pdbx_seq_one_letter_code
_entity_poly.pdbx_strand_id
1 'polypeptide(L)'
;YELRTAIPTPSEFSRPVLNRGNYELFSTLVHASTIPLDKDVNVAYDELVKTYAAASCMAIPNQVHRARKRANPKWFNANIKQLTKKKFILHCRIRSAPRNSELRLLYATVCKQVKTTVRNAICKFEASIVRASNSLSLTGPARGIRGHARRLSGQASIKCLQRANTFTNRVVNEWNDLPASVVNATSVNKFKNRYDAFRSCTQTTVP
;
A
#
# COMPACT_ATOMS: atom_id res chain seq x y z
N TYR A 1 25.12 -30.44 36.49
CA TYR A 1 25.64 -29.19 35.88
C TYR A 1 24.66 -28.76 34.78
N GLU A 2 23.57 -28.10 35.17
CA GLU A 2 22.64 -27.49 34.22
C GLU A 2 23.00 -26.01 34.06
N LEU A 3 23.84 -25.70 33.06
CA LEU A 3 24.02 -24.34 32.59
C LEU A 3 22.95 -24.05 31.53
N ARG A 4 21.72 -23.79 31.98
CA ARG A 4 20.77 -22.98 31.20
C ARG A 4 20.80 -21.59 31.80
N THR A 5 21.66 -20.77 31.25
CA THR A 5 21.63 -19.32 31.38
C THR A 5 20.20 -18.83 31.16
N ALA A 6 19.59 -18.34 32.23
CA ALA A 6 18.43 -17.47 32.15
C ALA A 6 18.91 -16.17 31.49
N ILE A 7 18.95 -16.15 30.16
CA ILE A 7 19.04 -14.91 29.40
C ILE A 7 17.69 -14.21 29.63
N PRO A 8 17.67 -13.03 30.24
CA PRO A 8 16.45 -12.23 30.29
C PRO A 8 15.97 -12.05 28.86
N THR A 9 14.71 -12.40 28.59
CA THR A 9 14.05 -12.03 27.34
C THR A 9 14.33 -10.55 27.09
N PRO A 10 14.83 -10.14 25.90
CA PRO A 10 15.10 -8.74 25.64
C PRO A 10 13.77 -7.98 25.60
N SER A 11 13.38 -7.48 26.76
CA SER A 11 12.41 -6.43 26.99
C SER A 11 12.86 -5.22 26.18
N GLU A 12 12.09 -4.85 25.16
CA GLU A 12 11.86 -3.48 24.67
C GLU A 12 13.03 -2.48 24.50
N PHE A 13 14.29 -2.90 24.45
CA PHE A 13 15.38 -1.98 24.15
C PHE A 13 15.37 -1.67 22.66
N SER A 14 14.83 -0.49 22.33
CA SER A 14 14.94 0.08 20.99
C SER A 14 16.43 0.16 20.63
N ARG A 15 16.82 -0.48 19.52
CA ARG A 15 18.24 -0.52 19.13
C ARG A 15 18.68 0.87 18.65
N PRO A 16 19.79 1.43 19.15
CA PRO A 16 20.30 2.70 18.65
C PRO A 16 20.71 2.57 17.19
N VAL A 17 20.40 3.59 16.39
CA VAL A 17 20.75 3.64 14.97
C VAL A 17 22.00 4.50 14.83
N LEU A 18 23.17 3.87 15.06
CA LEU A 18 24.48 4.55 15.13
C LEU A 18 24.75 5.41 13.89
N ASN A 19 24.47 4.91 12.69
CA ASN A 19 24.69 5.65 11.44
C ASN A 19 23.80 6.90 11.26
N ARG A 20 22.83 7.14 12.15
CA ARG A 20 21.98 8.34 12.17
C ARG A 20 22.25 9.22 13.40
N GLY A 21 23.28 8.92 14.18
CA GLY A 21 23.67 9.71 15.33
C GLY A 21 24.24 11.06 14.92
N ASN A 22 23.90 12.11 15.68
CA ASN A 22 24.56 13.41 15.59
C ASN A 22 25.81 13.40 16.48
N TYR A 23 26.94 12.94 15.93
CA TYR A 23 28.17 12.77 16.70
C TYR A 23 28.83 14.09 17.12
N GLU A 24 28.56 15.20 16.43
CA GLU A 24 29.00 16.54 16.85
C GLU A 24 28.32 16.95 18.16
N LEU A 25 26.99 16.77 18.24
CA LEU A 25 26.23 16.99 19.47
C LEU A 25 26.67 16.03 20.58
N PHE A 26 26.88 14.76 20.25
CA PHE A 26 27.37 13.76 21.21
C PHE A 26 28.72 14.16 21.80
N SER A 27 29.68 14.52 20.94
CA SER A 27 31.03 14.94 21.34
C SER A 27 30.98 16.18 22.23
N THR A 28 30.18 17.18 21.85
CA THR A 28 29.98 18.40 22.64
C THR A 28 29.44 18.09 24.03
N LEU A 29 28.45 17.20 24.15
CA LEU A 29 27.85 16.83 25.44
C LEU A 29 28.82 16.07 26.34
N VAL A 30 29.64 15.18 25.77
CA VAL A 30 30.64 14.39 26.53
C VAL A 30 31.83 15.26 26.96
N HIS A 31 32.23 16.25 26.16
CA HIS A 31 33.30 17.18 26.55
C HIS A 31 32.82 18.28 27.50
N ALA A 32 31.55 18.66 27.44
CA ALA A 32 30.96 19.65 28.34
C ALA A 32 30.77 19.10 29.77
N SER A 33 30.64 17.79 29.95
CA SER A 33 30.74 17.19 31.28
C SER A 33 32.17 17.26 31.77
N THR A 34 32.47 18.30 32.55
CA THR A 34 33.70 18.40 33.34
C THR A 34 33.75 17.22 34.30
N ILE A 35 34.58 16.21 34.01
CA ILE A 35 34.93 15.15 34.95
C ILE A 35 35.89 15.78 35.95
N PRO A 36 35.52 15.98 37.22
CA PRO A 36 36.43 16.57 38.19
C PRO A 36 37.51 15.51 38.46
N LEU A 37 38.75 15.80 38.04
CA LEU A 37 39.91 14.93 38.22
C LEU A 37 40.29 14.71 39.71
N ASP A 38 39.59 15.40 40.62
CA ASP A 38 39.82 15.40 42.07
C ASP A 38 38.91 14.41 42.84
N LYS A 39 38.03 13.68 42.13
CA LYS A 39 37.14 12.68 42.73
C LYS A 39 37.75 11.27 42.69
N ASP A 40 37.29 10.41 43.60
CA ASP A 40 37.58 8.97 43.57
C ASP A 40 37.34 8.36 42.18
N VAL A 41 38.23 7.46 41.75
CA VAL A 41 38.26 6.89 40.40
C VAL A 41 36.93 6.22 40.04
N ASN A 42 36.29 5.53 40.99
CA ASN A 42 35.03 4.85 40.73
C ASN A 42 33.89 5.86 40.56
N VAL A 43 33.90 6.93 41.36
CA VAL A 43 32.91 8.02 41.28
C VAL A 43 33.03 8.77 39.95
N ALA A 44 34.25 9.06 39.51
CA ALA A 44 34.51 9.69 38.22
C ALA A 44 34.08 8.79 37.04
N TYR A 45 34.33 7.49 37.14
CA TYR A 45 33.89 6.52 36.14
C TYR A 45 32.37 6.41 36.04
N ASP A 46 31.66 6.34 37.17
CA ASP A 46 30.19 6.29 37.19
C ASP A 46 29.57 7.56 36.60
N GLU A 47 30.17 8.73 36.86
CA GLU A 47 29.75 10.02 36.32
C GLU A 47 29.96 10.09 34.79
N LEU A 48 31.08 9.56 34.29
CA LEU A 48 31.34 9.40 32.86
C LEU A 48 30.30 8.48 32.20
N VAL A 49 30.02 7.31 32.78
CA VAL A 49 29.06 6.35 32.24
C VAL A 49 27.66 6.96 32.16
N LYS A 50 27.24 7.70 33.19
CA LYS A 50 25.96 8.43 33.19
C LYS A 50 25.89 9.47 32.09
N THR A 51 26.96 10.27 31.93
CA THR A 51 26.98 11.30 30.90
C THR A 51 26.98 10.69 29.50
N TYR A 52 27.79 9.65 29.28
CA TYR A 52 27.82 8.92 28.02
C TYR A 52 26.44 8.38 27.65
N ALA A 53 25.72 7.77 28.61
CA ALA A 53 24.38 7.25 28.39
C ALA A 53 23.38 8.37 28.05
N ALA A 54 23.44 9.51 28.75
CA ALA A 54 22.59 10.66 28.49
C ALA A 54 22.86 11.27 27.11
N ALA A 55 24.13 11.50 26.77
CA ALA A 55 24.55 12.01 25.47
C ALA A 55 24.14 11.06 24.33
N SER A 56 24.30 9.74 24.54
CA SER A 56 23.88 8.71 23.58
C SER A 56 22.37 8.75 23.34
N CYS A 57 21.55 8.82 24.40
CA CYS A 57 20.09 8.92 24.29
C CYS A 57 19.62 10.19 23.55
N MET A 58 20.34 11.31 23.68
CA MET A 58 19.99 12.57 23.02
C MET A 58 20.48 12.63 21.57
N ALA A 59 21.68 12.16 21.30
CA ALA A 59 22.35 12.33 20.01
C ALA A 59 22.12 11.16 19.06
N ILE A 60 21.84 9.94 19.57
CA ILE A 60 21.69 8.73 18.76
C ILE A 60 20.23 8.29 18.75
N PRO A 61 19.53 8.42 17.60
CA PRO A 61 18.14 8.06 17.53
C PRO A 61 17.95 6.54 17.61
N ASN A 62 16.91 6.14 18.32
CA ASN A 62 16.52 4.74 18.45
C ASN A 62 15.75 4.24 17.21
N GLN A 63 15.92 2.96 16.90
CA GLN A 63 15.24 2.31 15.79
C GLN A 63 13.74 2.23 16.11
N VAL A 64 12.97 3.07 15.44
CA VAL A 64 11.51 2.99 15.51
C VAL A 64 11.06 1.72 14.80
N HIS A 65 10.51 0.76 15.54
CA HIS A 65 9.85 -0.41 14.97
C HIS A 65 8.61 0.01 14.18
N ARG A 66 8.78 0.35 12.90
CA ARG A 66 7.66 0.62 11.99
C ARG A 66 7.11 -0.68 11.43
N ALA A 67 6.31 -1.40 12.22
CA ALA A 67 5.46 -2.45 11.67
C ALA A 67 4.41 -1.79 10.76
N ARG A 68 4.65 -1.76 9.45
CA ARG A 68 3.64 -1.32 8.47
C ARG A 68 2.49 -2.35 8.51
N LYS A 69 1.44 -2.08 9.28
CA LYS A 69 0.17 -2.82 9.25
C LYS A 69 -0.52 -2.54 7.92
N ARG A 70 -0.04 -3.12 6.83
CA ARG A 70 -0.76 -3.12 5.56
C ARG A 70 -1.99 -4.00 5.75
N ALA A 71 -3.17 -3.46 5.50
CA ALA A 71 -4.38 -4.28 5.46
C ALA A 71 -4.21 -5.40 4.43
N ASN A 72 -4.71 -6.59 4.75
CA ASN A 72 -4.65 -7.70 3.81
C ASN A 72 -5.46 -7.34 2.54
N PRO A 73 -4.97 -7.69 1.35
CA PRO A 73 -5.75 -7.53 0.12
C PRO A 73 -7.11 -8.22 0.23
N LYS A 74 -8.15 -7.66 -0.39
CA LYS A 74 -9.52 -8.22 -0.31
C LYS A 74 -9.65 -9.64 -0.89
N TRP A 75 -8.79 -10.01 -1.83
CA TRP A 75 -8.73 -11.37 -2.39
C TRP A 75 -7.95 -12.36 -1.50
N PHE A 76 -7.22 -11.88 -0.48
CA PHE A 76 -6.47 -12.74 0.42
C PHE A 76 -7.39 -13.47 1.40
N ASN A 77 -7.18 -14.78 1.58
CA ASN A 77 -8.03 -15.62 2.41
C ASN A 77 -7.21 -16.63 3.25
N ALA A 78 -7.89 -17.32 4.16
CA ALA A 78 -7.26 -18.25 5.10
C ALA A 78 -6.50 -19.40 4.42
N ASN A 79 -6.98 -19.90 3.27
CA ASN A 79 -6.31 -20.96 2.52
C ASN A 79 -4.95 -20.49 1.97
N ILE A 80 -4.89 -19.29 1.36
CA ILE A 80 -3.64 -18.70 0.88
C ILE A 80 -2.64 -18.52 2.05
N LYS A 81 -3.13 -18.09 3.22
CA LYS A 81 -2.33 -17.98 4.44
C LYS A 81 -1.74 -19.33 4.86
N GLN A 82 -2.56 -20.37 4.92
CA GLN A 82 -2.14 -21.73 5.29
C GLN A 82 -1.11 -22.30 4.31
N LEU A 83 -1.36 -22.19 3.00
CA LEU A 83 -0.44 -22.67 1.98
C LEU A 83 0.90 -21.93 2.01
N THR A 84 0.89 -20.62 2.27
CA THR A 84 2.11 -19.82 2.40
C THR A 84 2.91 -20.21 3.64
N LYS A 85 2.24 -20.46 4.77
CA LYS A 85 2.88 -21.00 5.98
C LYS A 85 3.50 -22.38 5.72
N LYS A 86 2.76 -23.28 5.04
CA LYS A 86 3.25 -24.61 4.66
C LYS A 86 4.47 -24.52 3.74
N LYS A 87 4.42 -23.63 2.73
CA LYS A 87 5.55 -23.35 1.83
C LYS A 87 6.79 -22.91 2.61
N PHE A 88 6.61 -22.00 3.58
CA PHE A 88 7.71 -21.49 4.40
C PHE A 88 8.34 -22.59 5.27
N ILE A 89 7.52 -23.41 5.94
CA ILE A 89 8.01 -24.54 6.74
C ILE A 89 8.80 -25.53 5.85
N LEU A 90 8.29 -25.87 4.67
CA LEU A 90 9.00 -26.74 3.73
C LEU A 90 10.31 -26.12 3.24
N HIS A 91 10.33 -24.80 3.00
CA HIS A 91 11.56 -24.09 2.63
C HIS A 91 12.63 -24.23 3.73
N CYS A 92 12.28 -24.03 5.00
CA CYS A 92 13.20 -24.25 6.12
C CYS A 92 13.70 -25.70 6.16
N ARG A 93 12.81 -26.69 6.00
CA ARG A 93 13.17 -28.12 6.02
C ARG A 93 14.12 -28.52 4.90
N ILE A 94 13.91 -28.02 3.67
CA ILE A 94 14.82 -28.28 2.55
C ILE A 94 16.21 -27.74 2.82
N ARG A 95 16.33 -26.58 3.48
CA ARG A 95 17.64 -26.03 3.84
C ARG A 95 18.37 -26.88 4.87
N SER A 96 17.65 -27.54 5.76
CA SER A 96 18.23 -28.48 6.74
C SER A 96 18.55 -29.86 6.14
N ALA A 97 17.82 -30.29 5.11
CA ALA A 97 17.99 -31.60 4.48
C ALA A 97 17.96 -31.51 2.93
N PRO A 98 19.03 -31.02 2.29
CA PRO A 98 19.02 -30.65 0.87
C PRO A 98 18.92 -31.84 -0.10
N ARG A 99 19.31 -33.04 0.34
CA ARG A 99 19.30 -34.28 -0.45
C ARG A 99 17.96 -35.02 -0.43
N ASN A 100 17.00 -34.58 0.39
CA ASN A 100 15.68 -35.22 0.45
C ASN A 100 14.82 -34.79 -0.75
N SER A 101 14.63 -35.71 -1.71
CA SER A 101 13.88 -35.48 -2.95
C SER A 101 12.38 -35.30 -2.71
N GLU A 102 11.80 -36.02 -1.74
CA GLU A 102 10.38 -35.94 -1.39
C GLU A 102 10.00 -34.55 -0.87
N LEU A 103 10.82 -33.96 0.02
CA LEU A 103 10.61 -32.60 0.50
C LEU A 103 10.65 -31.57 -0.63
N ARG A 104 11.54 -31.76 -1.61
CA ARG A 104 11.64 -30.88 -2.79
C ARG A 104 10.40 -30.99 -3.67
N LEU A 105 9.88 -32.21 -3.88
CA LEU A 105 8.65 -32.44 -4.64
C LEU A 105 7.45 -31.83 -3.94
N LEU A 106 7.30 -32.05 -2.63
CA LEU A 106 6.24 -31.45 -1.81
C LEU A 106 6.29 -29.92 -1.85
N TYR A 107 7.48 -29.33 -1.74
CA TYR A 107 7.66 -27.88 -1.86
C TYR A 107 7.24 -27.36 -3.24
N ALA A 108 7.65 -28.04 -4.32
CA ALA A 108 7.27 -27.66 -5.68
C ALA A 108 5.74 -27.71 -5.87
N THR A 109 5.08 -28.75 -5.35
CA THR A 109 3.62 -28.89 -5.37
C THR A 109 2.93 -27.77 -4.59
N VAL A 110 3.38 -27.48 -3.36
CA VAL A 110 2.81 -26.38 -2.57
C VAL A 110 3.04 -25.02 -3.27
N CYS A 111 4.18 -24.82 -3.93
CA CYS A 111 4.43 -23.61 -4.71
C CYS A 111 3.43 -23.45 -5.86
N LYS A 112 3.11 -24.53 -6.59
CA LYS A 112 2.09 -24.53 -7.65
C LYS A 112 0.71 -24.22 -7.05
N GLN A 113 0.36 -24.86 -5.93
CA GLN A 113 -0.92 -24.62 -5.23
C GLN A 113 -1.07 -23.15 -4.79
N VAL A 114 -0.03 -22.54 -4.21
CA VAL A 114 -0.04 -21.11 -3.85
C VAL A 114 -0.30 -20.25 -5.09
N LYS A 115 0.43 -20.48 -6.19
CA LYS A 115 0.25 -19.70 -7.43
C LYS A 115 -1.18 -19.81 -7.97
N THR A 116 -1.72 -21.03 -8.06
CA THR A 116 -3.07 -21.27 -8.59
C THR A 116 -4.15 -20.68 -7.67
N THR A 117 -4.03 -20.87 -6.35
CA THR A 117 -5.02 -20.35 -5.39
C THR A 117 -5.03 -18.82 -5.36
N VAL A 118 -3.87 -18.17 -5.43
CA VAL A 118 -3.78 -16.71 -5.54
C VAL A 118 -4.42 -16.22 -6.83
N ARG A 119 -4.07 -16.81 -7.98
CA ARG A 119 -4.66 -16.44 -9.28
C ARG A 119 -6.19 -16.57 -9.25
N ASN A 120 -6.70 -17.71 -8.79
CA ASN A 120 -8.14 -17.96 -8.71
C ASN A 120 -8.85 -16.98 -7.77
N ALA A 121 -8.22 -16.62 -6.64
CA ALA A 121 -8.78 -15.66 -5.71
C ALA A 121 -8.84 -14.25 -6.29
N ILE A 122 -7.80 -13.84 -7.03
CA ILE A 122 -7.76 -12.57 -7.76
C ILE A 122 -8.87 -12.55 -8.82
N CYS A 123 -8.95 -13.55 -9.70
CA CYS A 123 -9.97 -13.61 -10.75
C CYS A 123 -11.40 -13.61 -10.15
N LYS A 124 -11.64 -14.35 -9.06
CA LYS A 124 -12.94 -14.34 -8.37
C LYS A 124 -13.30 -12.96 -7.83
N PHE A 125 -12.32 -12.26 -7.26
CA PHE A 125 -12.50 -10.92 -6.72
C PHE A 125 -12.75 -9.89 -7.84
N GLU A 126 -11.98 -9.92 -8.91
CA GLU A 126 -12.17 -9.07 -10.09
C GLU A 126 -13.54 -9.31 -10.74
N ALA A 127 -13.94 -10.57 -10.91
CA ALA A 127 -15.27 -10.91 -11.41
C ALA A 127 -16.38 -10.38 -10.48
N SER A 128 -16.16 -10.35 -9.16
CA SER A 128 -17.09 -9.75 -8.21
C SER A 128 -17.22 -8.24 -8.40
N ILE A 129 -16.10 -7.55 -8.63
CA ILE A 129 -16.10 -6.10 -8.93
C ILE A 129 -16.86 -5.83 -10.23
N VAL A 130 -16.60 -6.61 -11.28
CA VAL A 130 -17.29 -6.46 -12.57
C VAL A 130 -18.79 -6.71 -12.41
N ARG A 131 -19.20 -7.77 -11.71
CA ARG A 131 -20.62 -8.03 -11.43
C ARG A 131 -21.27 -6.91 -10.64
N ALA A 132 -20.61 -6.41 -9.58
CA ALA A 132 -21.13 -5.28 -8.81
C ALA A 132 -21.27 -4.00 -9.66
N SER A 133 -20.35 -3.79 -10.60
CA SER A 133 -20.40 -2.67 -11.55
C SER A 133 -21.52 -2.84 -12.57
N ASN A 134 -21.74 -4.06 -13.08
CA ASN A 134 -22.83 -4.37 -14.00
C ASN A 134 -24.20 -4.44 -13.31
N SER A 135 -24.27 -4.74 -12.01
CA SER A 135 -25.53 -4.59 -11.26
C SER A 135 -25.95 -3.11 -11.11
N LEU A 136 -25.03 -2.16 -11.32
CA LEU A 136 -25.37 -0.75 -11.47
C LEU A 136 -25.93 -0.41 -12.87
N SER A 137 -25.79 -1.31 -13.86
CA SER A 137 -26.57 -1.27 -15.10
C SER A 137 -27.91 -1.97 -14.89
N LEU A 138 -28.86 -1.21 -14.32
CA LEU A 138 -30.21 -1.64 -13.96
C LEU A 138 -31.01 -2.16 -15.18
N THR A 139 -31.57 -3.37 -15.07
CA THR A 139 -32.71 -3.84 -15.86
C THR A 139 -33.96 -3.77 -15.00
N GLY A 140 -34.68 -2.65 -15.07
CA GLY A 140 -35.94 -2.42 -14.36
C GLY A 140 -36.69 -1.24 -14.97
N PRO A 141 -37.92 -0.95 -14.53
CA PRO A 141 -38.75 0.14 -15.08
C PRO A 141 -38.08 1.53 -15.00
N ALA A 142 -37.04 1.68 -14.16
CA ALA A 142 -36.20 2.88 -14.09
C ALA A 142 -35.22 3.06 -15.26
N ARG A 143 -35.15 2.12 -16.23
CA ARG A 143 -34.26 2.20 -17.42
C ARG A 143 -34.52 3.44 -18.29
N GLY A 144 -35.73 4.02 -18.21
CA GLY A 144 -36.09 5.24 -18.93
C GLY A 144 -35.67 6.56 -18.26
N ILE A 145 -35.21 6.54 -17.01
CA ILE A 145 -35.03 7.78 -16.22
C ILE A 145 -33.56 8.25 -16.22
N ARG A 146 -32.61 7.39 -16.63
CA ARG A 146 -31.17 7.66 -16.55
C ARG A 146 -30.46 7.82 -17.91
N GLY A 147 -31.12 8.37 -18.93
CA GLY A 147 -30.45 8.84 -20.16
C GLY A 147 -29.86 7.74 -21.05
N HIS A 148 -29.11 8.15 -22.08
CA HIS A 148 -28.65 7.29 -23.18
C HIS A 148 -27.48 6.35 -22.79
N ALA A 149 -27.28 5.25 -23.54
CA ALA A 149 -26.35 4.16 -23.20
C ALA A 149 -24.85 4.54 -23.13
N ARG A 150 -24.46 5.69 -23.69
CA ARG A 150 -23.07 6.21 -23.67
C ARG A 150 -22.88 7.39 -22.70
N ARG A 151 -23.86 7.62 -21.82
CA ARG A 151 -23.83 8.69 -20.84
C ARG A 151 -22.63 8.50 -19.89
N LEU A 152 -21.78 9.51 -19.81
CA LEU A 152 -20.66 9.54 -18.89
C LEU A 152 -21.16 9.89 -17.49
N SER A 153 -20.72 9.15 -16.47
CA SER A 153 -21.01 9.48 -15.07
C SER A 153 -19.95 10.45 -14.54
N GLY A 154 -20.40 11.55 -13.93
CA GLY A 154 -19.52 12.42 -13.16
C GLY A 154 -18.98 11.67 -11.95
N GLN A 155 -17.68 11.82 -11.66
CA GLN A 155 -17.09 11.18 -10.50
C GLN A 155 -17.39 12.01 -9.25
N ALA A 156 -18.08 11.43 -8.28
CA ALA A 156 -18.36 12.10 -7.01
C ALA A 156 -17.03 12.39 -6.29
N SER A 157 -16.66 13.67 -6.21
CA SER A 157 -15.47 14.13 -5.48
C SER A 157 -15.73 14.07 -3.98
N ILE A 158 -15.76 12.87 -3.41
CA ILE A 158 -15.98 12.65 -1.96
C ILE A 158 -14.72 13.03 -1.15
N LYS A 159 -13.54 13.07 -1.79
CA LYS A 159 -12.28 13.53 -1.20
C LYS A 159 -11.58 14.47 -2.19
N CYS A 160 -11.74 15.77 -1.96
CA CYS A 160 -11.29 16.85 -2.83
C CYS A 160 -9.75 16.84 -3.03
N LEU A 161 -9.26 16.20 -4.08
CA LEU A 161 -8.02 16.63 -4.76
C LEU A 161 -8.46 17.61 -5.85
N GLN A 162 -8.46 18.89 -5.50
CA GLN A 162 -9.17 20.02 -6.12
C GLN A 162 -8.97 20.22 -7.64
N ARG A 163 -8.13 19.43 -8.32
CA ARG A 163 -7.78 19.63 -9.74
C ARG A 163 -7.68 18.38 -10.62
N ALA A 164 -7.71 17.16 -10.07
CA ALA A 164 -7.43 15.97 -10.89
C ALA A 164 -8.54 15.65 -11.92
N ASN A 165 -9.79 16.05 -11.62
CA ASN A 165 -10.97 15.63 -12.39
C ASN A 165 -11.79 16.81 -12.95
N THR A 166 -11.26 18.03 -12.92
CA THR A 166 -12.00 19.24 -13.34
C THR A 166 -12.34 19.23 -14.81
N PHE A 167 -11.38 18.86 -15.67
CA PHE A 167 -11.60 18.72 -17.10
C PHE A 167 -12.66 17.66 -17.40
N THR A 168 -12.49 16.45 -16.86
CA THR A 168 -13.43 15.34 -17.06
C THR A 168 -14.84 15.72 -16.61
N ASN A 169 -15.00 16.29 -15.40
CA ASN A 169 -16.32 16.64 -14.88
C ASN A 169 -16.96 17.84 -15.59
N ARG A 170 -16.19 18.80 -16.13
CA ARG A 170 -16.73 19.90 -16.94
C ARG A 170 -17.28 19.40 -18.27
N VAL A 171 -16.52 18.52 -18.91
CA VAL A 171 -16.81 18.02 -20.25
C VAL A 171 -17.93 16.97 -20.22
N VAL A 172 -18.12 16.25 -19.11
CA VAL A 172 -19.18 15.23 -18.94
C VAL A 172 -20.58 15.77 -19.25
N ASN A 173 -20.93 16.99 -18.84
CA ASN A 173 -22.26 17.55 -19.11
C ASN A 173 -22.46 17.82 -20.60
N GLU A 174 -21.51 18.53 -21.23
CA GLU A 174 -21.56 18.81 -22.67
C GLU A 174 -21.62 17.55 -23.53
N TRP A 175 -20.93 16.48 -23.13
CA TRP A 175 -21.01 15.19 -23.83
C TRP A 175 -22.33 14.46 -23.59
N ASN A 176 -22.92 14.61 -22.40
CA ASN A 176 -24.19 13.99 -22.06
C ASN A 176 -25.39 14.67 -22.72
N ASP A 177 -25.25 15.95 -23.06
CA ASP A 177 -26.28 16.75 -23.75
C ASP A 177 -26.27 16.52 -25.28
N LEU A 178 -25.33 15.72 -25.80
CA LEU A 178 -25.30 15.41 -27.22
C LEU A 178 -26.51 14.57 -27.65
N PRO A 179 -27.12 14.88 -28.81
CA PRO A 179 -28.27 14.13 -29.31
C PRO A 179 -27.87 12.73 -29.74
N ALA A 180 -28.82 11.79 -29.62
CA ALA A 180 -28.61 10.38 -29.97
C ALA A 180 -28.15 10.17 -31.43
N SER A 181 -28.52 11.07 -32.34
CA SER A 181 -28.07 11.07 -33.74
C SER A 181 -26.55 11.23 -33.86
N VAL A 182 -25.93 12.09 -33.05
CA VAL A 182 -24.48 12.31 -32.99
C VAL A 182 -23.83 11.11 -32.31
N VAL A 183 -24.33 10.72 -31.13
CA VAL A 183 -23.75 9.67 -30.29
C VAL A 183 -23.75 8.28 -30.95
N ASN A 184 -24.81 7.95 -31.71
CA ASN A 184 -24.97 6.64 -32.37
C ASN A 184 -24.34 6.58 -33.78
N ALA A 185 -23.41 7.48 -34.12
CA ALA A 185 -22.66 7.38 -35.37
C ALA A 185 -21.88 6.06 -35.45
N THR A 186 -21.95 5.41 -36.61
CA THR A 186 -21.32 4.10 -36.86
C THR A 186 -19.85 4.20 -37.28
N SER A 187 -19.32 5.40 -37.50
CA SER A 187 -17.91 5.64 -37.79
C SER A 187 -17.45 6.97 -37.19
N VAL A 188 -16.13 7.10 -36.97
CA VAL A 188 -15.50 8.31 -36.44
C VAL A 188 -15.75 9.52 -37.34
N ASN A 189 -15.62 9.35 -38.66
CA ASN A 189 -15.86 10.45 -39.61
C ASN A 189 -17.32 10.90 -39.58
N LYS A 190 -18.27 9.95 -39.49
CA LYS A 190 -19.70 10.26 -39.37
C LYS A 190 -20.04 10.95 -38.06
N PHE A 191 -19.33 10.61 -36.97
CA PHE A 191 -19.44 11.30 -35.70
C PHE A 191 -18.96 12.75 -35.81
N LYS A 192 -17.75 12.98 -36.33
CA LYS A 192 -17.17 14.32 -36.51
C LYS A 192 -18.10 15.23 -37.31
N ASN A 193 -18.53 14.78 -38.50
CA ASN A 193 -19.43 15.56 -39.35
C ASN A 193 -20.75 15.93 -38.66
N ARG A 194 -21.32 15.00 -37.87
CA ARG A 194 -22.56 15.25 -37.13
C ARG A 194 -22.36 16.17 -35.92
N TYR A 195 -21.22 16.05 -35.24
CA TYR A 195 -20.86 16.91 -34.12
C TYR A 195 -20.60 18.35 -34.58
N ASP A 196 -19.87 18.51 -35.68
CA ASP A 196 -19.60 19.82 -36.27
C ASP A 196 -20.89 20.49 -36.74
N ALA A 197 -21.79 19.74 -37.40
CA ALA A 197 -23.12 20.24 -37.76
C ALA A 197 -23.95 20.67 -36.54
N PHE A 198 -23.88 19.91 -35.44
CA PHE A 198 -24.57 20.24 -34.19
C PHE A 198 -24.03 21.52 -33.55
N ARG A 199 -22.69 21.64 -33.42
CA ARG A 199 -22.01 22.82 -32.85
C ARG A 199 -22.23 24.09 -33.69
N SER A 200 -22.28 23.97 -35.01
CA SER A 200 -22.58 25.07 -35.92
C SER A 200 -24.03 25.52 -35.85
N CYS A 201 -24.98 24.60 -35.63
CA CYS A 201 -26.40 24.92 -35.46
C CYS A 201 -26.69 25.65 -34.14
N THR A 202 -26.02 25.27 -33.05
CA THR A 202 -26.21 25.87 -31.72
C THR A 202 -25.64 27.29 -31.59
N GLN A 203 -24.76 27.74 -32.48
CA GLN A 203 -24.17 29.09 -32.44
C GLN A 203 -25.05 30.15 -33.12
N THR A 204 -26.03 29.74 -33.93
CA THR A 204 -26.87 30.66 -34.73
C THR A 204 -28.15 31.07 -33.99
N THR A 205 -28.37 30.59 -32.76
CA THR A 205 -29.53 30.93 -31.92
C THR A 205 -29.09 31.80 -30.74
N VAL A 206 -28.76 33.05 -31.03
CA VAL A 206 -28.63 34.11 -30.01
C VAL A 206 -29.31 35.36 -30.58
N PRO A 207 -30.43 35.84 -29.99
CA PRO A 207 -30.85 37.23 -30.16
C PRO A 207 -29.96 38.19 -29.36
#